data_AF-A0A969IBN7-F1
#
_entry.id   AF-A0A969IBN7-F1
#
_cell.length_a   1.000
_cell.length_b   1.000
_cell.length_c   1.000
_cell.angle_alpha   90.00
_cell.angle_beta   90.00
_cell.angle_gamma   90.00
#
_symmetry.space_group_name_H-M   'P 1'
#
loop_
_entity.id
_entity.type
_entity.pdbx_description
1 polymer ?
#
loop_
_entity_poly.entity_id
_entity_poly.type
_entity_poly.pdbx_seq_one_letter_code
_entity_poly.pdbx_strand_id
1 'polypeptide(L)'
;AVAAVKFGPGAARGLAAGTRPDKWGLGAKMADFTAAANAQSLVCVQIEHEEAVRNIKDILMVEGIDVFFIGPSDLSQSMGYPGNAKAPPVAKAIDETLAAIRAAGKIPGLPATADNVADVVAKGCRYIYTHVPRLIAAGAPSSSSRARLTAINWWAAYAPAAPCPAPGSRRECSQPCAATATAGAPPRAHDPRRHPKTLLQPGRWH
;
A
#
# COMPACT_ATOMS: atom_id res chain seq x y z
N ALA A 1 9.11 -18.73 11.73
CA ALA A 1 9.60 -17.46 11.13
C ALA A 1 11.12 -17.32 11.23
N VAL A 2 11.71 -17.21 12.43
CA VAL A 2 13.16 -16.98 12.63
C VAL A 2 14.04 -17.98 11.89
N ALA A 3 13.78 -19.28 12.03
CA ALA A 3 14.54 -20.33 11.35
C ALA A 3 14.54 -20.16 9.81
N ALA A 4 13.46 -19.67 9.21
CA ALA A 4 13.40 -19.45 7.76
C ALA A 4 14.27 -18.27 7.28
N VAL A 5 14.65 -17.35 8.17
CA VAL A 5 15.40 -16.14 7.85
C VAL A 5 16.90 -16.29 8.14
N LYS A 6 17.27 -17.03 9.17
CA LYS A 6 18.66 -17.16 9.62
C LYS A 6 19.36 -18.34 8.92
N PHE A 7 20.68 -18.27 8.85
CA PHE A 7 21.59 -19.36 8.46
C PHE A 7 22.17 -20.04 9.69
N GLY A 8 22.59 -21.30 9.55
CA GLY A 8 23.28 -22.07 10.58
C GLY A 8 22.48 -23.29 11.07
N PRO A 9 23.04 -24.06 12.02
CA PRO A 9 22.36 -25.23 12.58
C PRO A 9 20.98 -24.87 13.16
N GLY A 10 19.97 -25.69 12.88
CA GLY A 10 18.58 -25.44 13.31
C GLY A 10 17.83 -24.37 12.52
N ALA A 11 18.49 -23.70 11.56
CA ALA A 11 17.85 -22.80 10.63
C ALA A 11 17.46 -23.50 9.33
N ALA A 12 16.45 -22.95 8.64
CA ALA A 12 15.86 -23.50 7.43
C ALA A 12 16.22 -22.70 6.16
N ARG A 13 16.97 -21.60 6.27
CA ARG A 13 17.37 -20.82 5.10
C ARG A 13 18.45 -21.55 4.30
N GLY A 14 18.14 -21.88 3.06
CA GLY A 14 19.08 -22.51 2.13
C GLY A 14 20.22 -21.58 1.72
N LEU A 15 21.41 -22.15 1.58
CA LEU A 15 22.61 -21.45 1.08
C LEU A 15 22.65 -21.50 -0.45
N ALA A 16 22.84 -20.34 -1.07
CA ALA A 16 23.00 -20.22 -2.51
C ALA A 16 24.02 -19.13 -2.83
N ALA A 17 25.12 -19.54 -3.47
CA ALA A 17 26.14 -18.63 -3.99
C ALA A 17 25.62 -17.88 -5.21
N GLY A 18 26.11 -16.67 -5.45
CA GLY A 18 25.79 -15.95 -6.68
C GLY A 18 24.40 -15.31 -6.69
N THR A 19 23.73 -15.19 -5.53
CA THR A 19 22.40 -14.56 -5.44
C THR A 19 22.49 -13.04 -5.29
N ARG A 20 21.37 -12.32 -5.51
CA ARG A 20 21.32 -10.86 -5.37
C ARG A 20 21.83 -10.36 -4.00
N PRO A 21 21.44 -10.97 -2.86
CA PRO A 21 21.94 -10.54 -1.56
C PRO A 21 23.46 -10.73 -1.41
N ASP A 22 24.03 -11.73 -2.08
CA ASP A 22 25.47 -12.02 -2.15
C ASP A 22 26.18 -11.25 -3.28
N LYS A 23 25.58 -10.14 -3.76
CA LYS A 23 26.11 -9.31 -4.85
C LYS A 23 26.49 -10.13 -6.10
N TRP A 24 25.67 -11.11 -6.46
CA TRP A 24 25.91 -12.00 -7.60
C TRP A 24 27.23 -12.79 -7.50
N GLY A 25 27.68 -13.09 -6.28
CA GLY A 25 28.93 -13.84 -6.03
C GLY A 25 30.19 -12.97 -6.11
N LEU A 26 30.02 -11.67 -6.33
CA LEU A 26 31.07 -10.66 -6.21
C LEU A 26 31.16 -10.09 -4.78
N GLY A 27 30.42 -10.71 -3.85
CA GLY A 27 30.34 -10.33 -2.44
C GLY A 27 31.52 -10.81 -1.60
N ALA A 28 31.28 -10.86 -0.29
CA ALA A 28 32.25 -11.41 0.67
C ALA A 28 32.33 -12.95 0.54
N LYS A 29 33.23 -13.57 1.31
CA LYS A 29 33.21 -15.04 1.43
C LYS A 29 31.87 -15.48 2.01
N MET A 30 31.42 -16.67 1.62
CA MET A 30 30.10 -17.18 2.04
C MET A 30 29.94 -17.20 3.58
N ALA A 31 30.99 -17.54 4.33
CA ALA A 31 30.97 -17.49 5.79
C ALA A 31 30.66 -16.07 6.31
N ASP A 32 31.37 -15.05 5.79
CA ASP A 32 31.18 -13.65 6.17
C ASP A 32 29.80 -13.15 5.75
N PHE A 33 29.32 -13.54 4.56
CA PHE A 33 27.99 -13.22 4.08
C PHE A 33 26.92 -13.78 5.01
N THR A 34 26.99 -15.05 5.39
CA THR A 34 25.97 -15.67 6.25
C THR A 34 25.93 -15.05 7.64
N ALA A 35 27.09 -14.73 8.22
CA ALA A 35 27.19 -14.02 9.50
C ALA A 35 26.60 -12.61 9.41
N ALA A 36 26.98 -11.84 8.39
CA ALA A 36 26.44 -10.50 8.16
C ALA A 36 24.94 -10.52 7.89
N ALA A 37 24.47 -11.44 7.05
CA ALA A 37 23.05 -11.62 6.75
C ALA A 37 22.25 -11.95 8.01
N ASN A 38 22.76 -12.82 8.89
CA ASN A 38 22.13 -13.12 10.17
C ASN A 38 22.03 -11.89 11.08
N ALA A 39 23.10 -11.10 11.16
CA ALA A 39 23.14 -9.89 11.99
C ALA A 39 22.27 -8.73 11.44
N GLN A 40 22.08 -8.67 10.12
CA GLN A 40 21.39 -7.57 9.44
C GLN A 40 19.94 -7.89 9.04
N SER A 41 19.52 -9.16 9.13
CA SER A 41 18.14 -9.54 8.82
C SER A 41 17.23 -9.28 10.02
N LEU A 42 16.24 -8.40 9.82
CA LEU A 42 15.18 -8.11 10.77
C LEU A 42 14.03 -9.10 10.64
N VAL A 43 13.59 -9.68 11.77
CA VAL A 43 12.40 -10.52 11.87
C VAL A 43 11.30 -9.75 12.59
N CYS A 44 10.29 -9.34 11.83
CA CYS A 44 9.07 -8.72 12.34
C CYS A 44 7.92 -9.74 12.27
N VAL A 45 7.20 -9.94 13.37
CA VAL A 45 6.00 -10.77 13.40
C VAL A 45 4.76 -9.90 13.59
N GLN A 46 3.67 -10.27 12.92
CA GLN A 46 2.38 -9.60 13.09
C GLN A 46 1.53 -10.33 14.13
N ILE A 47 1.07 -9.58 15.13
CA ILE A 47 0.11 -9.98 16.14
C ILE A 47 -1.24 -9.41 15.72
N GLU A 48 -1.97 -10.17 14.93
CA GLU A 48 -3.16 -9.70 14.22
C GLU A 48 -4.35 -10.66 14.32
N HIS A 49 -4.25 -11.63 15.23
CA HIS A 49 -5.31 -12.60 15.50
C HIS A 49 -5.54 -12.68 17.01
N GLU A 50 -6.80 -12.85 17.42
CA GLU A 50 -7.18 -12.96 18.83
C GLU A 50 -6.38 -14.09 19.55
N GLU A 51 -6.15 -15.21 18.85
CA GLU A 51 -5.32 -16.30 19.37
C GLU A 51 -3.87 -15.89 19.62
N ALA A 52 -3.29 -15.06 18.76
CA ALA A 52 -1.93 -14.55 18.95
C ALA A 52 -1.85 -13.61 20.17
N VAL A 53 -2.89 -12.82 20.42
CA VAL A 53 -3.00 -11.99 21.62
C VAL A 53 -3.06 -12.87 22.89
N ARG A 54 -3.86 -13.94 22.88
CA ARG A 54 -3.94 -14.89 24.00
C ARG A 54 -2.59 -15.56 24.30
N ASN A 55 -1.84 -15.88 23.25
CA ASN A 55 -0.53 -16.56 23.35
C ASN A 55 0.66 -15.59 23.40
N ILE A 56 0.44 -14.29 23.61
CA ILE A 56 1.50 -13.28 23.49
C ILE A 56 2.72 -13.58 24.37
N LYS A 57 2.53 -14.12 25.57
CA LYS A 57 3.62 -14.45 26.50
C LYS A 57 4.58 -15.47 25.89
N ASP A 58 4.06 -16.52 25.26
CA ASP A 58 4.88 -17.56 24.65
C ASP A 58 5.59 -17.04 23.40
N ILE A 59 4.90 -16.20 22.60
CA ILE A 59 5.49 -15.60 21.40
C ILE A 59 6.66 -14.67 21.79
N LEU A 60 6.56 -13.92 22.90
CA LEU A 60 7.62 -13.05 23.40
C LEU A 60 8.89 -13.81 23.83
N MET A 61 8.76 -15.09 24.19
CA MET A 61 9.87 -15.96 24.57
C MET A 61 10.67 -16.47 23.36
N VAL A 62 10.15 -16.33 22.14
CA VAL A 62 10.85 -16.80 20.93
C VAL A 62 12.06 -15.91 20.64
N GLU A 63 13.24 -16.52 20.69
CA GLU A 63 14.50 -15.84 20.38
C GLU A 63 14.62 -15.51 18.89
N GLY A 64 15.23 -14.37 18.60
CA GLY A 64 15.49 -13.91 17.23
C GLY A 64 14.31 -13.20 16.55
N ILE A 65 13.20 -12.95 17.25
CA ILE A 65 12.17 -11.98 16.82
C ILE A 65 12.60 -10.59 17.30
N ASP A 66 12.70 -9.65 16.36
CA ASP A 66 13.15 -8.28 16.63
C ASP A 66 11.97 -7.33 16.91
N VAL A 67 10.88 -7.47 16.15
CA VAL A 67 9.71 -6.57 16.24
C VAL A 67 8.41 -7.37 16.37
N PHE A 68 7.57 -6.93 17.29
CA PHE A 68 6.23 -7.46 17.53
C PHE A 68 5.23 -6.39 17.09
N PHE A 69 4.77 -6.51 15.85
CA PHE A 69 3.91 -5.52 15.21
C PHE A 69 2.45 -5.93 15.38
N ILE A 70 1.60 -5.02 15.84
CA ILE A 70 0.15 -5.28 15.94
C ILE A 70 -0.53 -4.76 14.68
N GLY A 71 -1.27 -5.62 13.99
CA GLY A 71 -2.10 -5.28 12.83
C GLY A 71 -3.55 -5.01 13.26
N PRO A 72 -3.98 -3.74 13.46
CA PRO A 72 -5.26 -3.47 14.10
C PRO A 72 -6.46 -3.82 13.23
N SER A 73 -6.33 -3.72 11.91
CA SER A 73 -7.40 -4.07 10.96
C SER A 73 -7.73 -5.55 11.04
N ASP A 74 -6.74 -6.42 10.86
CA ASP A 74 -6.92 -7.87 10.90
C ASP A 74 -7.23 -8.37 12.32
N LEU A 75 -6.64 -7.75 13.35
CA LEU A 75 -7.01 -8.05 14.75
C LEU A 75 -8.49 -7.76 14.99
N SER A 76 -8.97 -6.58 14.56
CA SER A 76 -10.38 -6.22 14.71
C SER A 76 -11.30 -7.21 13.99
N GLN A 77 -10.90 -7.68 12.79
CA GLN A 77 -11.63 -8.71 12.07
C GLN A 77 -11.66 -10.04 12.83
N SER A 78 -10.51 -10.51 13.35
CA SER A 78 -10.42 -11.77 14.10
C SER A 78 -11.27 -11.76 15.38
N MET A 79 -11.44 -10.58 15.99
CA MET A 79 -12.23 -10.39 17.22
C MET A 79 -13.71 -10.12 16.97
N GLY A 80 -14.17 -10.16 15.71
CA GLY A 80 -15.58 -9.91 15.34
C GLY A 80 -15.97 -8.44 15.16
N TYR A 81 -15.00 -7.55 15.01
CA TYR A 81 -15.17 -6.10 14.81
C TYR A 81 -14.52 -5.63 13.49
N PRO A 82 -14.88 -6.17 12.32
CA PRO A 82 -14.18 -5.93 11.06
C PRO A 82 -14.05 -4.43 10.74
N GLY A 83 -12.80 -3.97 10.59
CA GLY A 83 -12.48 -2.57 10.26
C GLY A 83 -12.61 -1.59 11.42
N ASN A 84 -12.97 -2.04 12.63
CA ASN A 84 -13.16 -1.19 13.80
C ASN A 84 -12.15 -1.49 14.91
N ALA A 85 -10.90 -1.07 14.69
CA ALA A 85 -9.84 -1.16 15.69
C ALA A 85 -10.07 -0.31 16.96
N LYS A 86 -11.04 0.61 16.93
CA LYS A 86 -11.42 1.46 18.08
C LYS A 86 -12.51 0.83 18.94
N ALA A 87 -13.07 -0.31 18.53
CA ALA A 87 -14.02 -1.05 19.37
C ALA A 87 -13.37 -1.32 20.74
N PRO A 88 -14.06 -1.09 21.88
CA PRO A 88 -13.44 -1.19 23.20
C PRO A 88 -12.68 -2.51 23.46
N PRO A 89 -13.19 -3.69 23.04
CA PRO A 89 -12.45 -4.94 23.21
C PRO A 89 -11.15 -4.98 22.41
N VAL A 90 -11.16 -4.46 21.18
CA VAL A 90 -9.98 -4.45 20.29
C VAL A 90 -8.95 -3.45 20.79
N ALA A 91 -9.38 -2.23 21.14
CA ALA A 91 -8.49 -1.20 21.68
C ALA A 91 -7.81 -1.67 22.97
N LYS A 92 -8.57 -2.33 23.87
CA LYS A 92 -8.03 -2.95 25.08
C LYS A 92 -6.99 -4.03 24.75
N ALA A 93 -7.31 -4.94 23.82
CA ALA A 93 -6.38 -5.99 23.41
C ALA A 93 -5.08 -5.41 22.84
N ILE A 94 -5.16 -4.35 22.03
CA ILE A 94 -3.99 -3.64 21.50
C ILE A 94 -3.15 -3.08 22.66
N ASP A 95 -3.76 -2.33 23.58
CA ASP A 95 -3.03 -1.66 24.66
C ASP A 95 -2.38 -2.65 25.63
N GLU A 96 -3.07 -3.75 25.97
CA GLU A 96 -2.54 -4.84 26.80
C GLU A 96 -1.38 -5.58 26.09
N THR A 97 -1.51 -5.84 24.80
CA THR A 97 -0.45 -6.48 24.00
C THR A 97 0.78 -5.59 23.91
N LEU A 98 0.61 -4.29 23.63
CA LEU A 98 1.71 -3.33 23.63
C LEU A 98 2.41 -3.26 24.98
N ALA A 99 1.64 -3.25 26.08
CA ALA A 99 2.19 -3.28 27.44
C ALA A 99 3.00 -4.56 27.71
N ALA A 100 2.51 -5.72 27.31
CA ALA A 100 3.22 -6.99 27.46
C ALA A 100 4.54 -7.00 26.66
N ILE A 101 4.52 -6.53 25.41
CA ILE A 101 5.73 -6.43 24.56
C ILE A 101 6.77 -5.52 25.23
N ARG A 102 6.36 -4.34 25.73
CA ARG A 102 7.26 -3.41 26.43
C ARG A 102 7.82 -3.99 27.72
N ALA A 103 6.97 -4.65 28.52
CA ALA A 103 7.40 -5.28 29.77
C ALA A 103 8.44 -6.39 29.55
N ALA A 104 8.38 -7.09 28.41
CA ALA A 104 9.38 -8.07 28.01
C ALA A 104 10.67 -7.46 27.41
N GLY A 105 10.79 -6.13 27.36
CA GLY A 105 11.93 -5.43 26.74
C GLY A 105 12.01 -5.59 25.22
N LYS A 106 10.91 -6.02 24.58
CA LYS A 106 10.83 -6.22 23.13
C LYS A 106 10.33 -4.95 22.42
N ILE A 107 10.46 -4.90 21.10
CA ILE A 107 10.09 -3.72 20.31
C ILE A 107 8.64 -3.84 19.83
N PRO A 108 7.71 -3.01 20.32
CA PRO A 108 6.36 -2.95 19.78
C PRO A 108 6.31 -2.12 18.50
N GLY A 109 5.47 -2.57 17.58
CA GLY A 109 5.11 -1.82 16.38
C GLY A 109 3.61 -1.70 16.18
N LEU A 110 3.21 -0.60 15.57
CA LEU A 110 1.81 -0.27 15.29
C LEU A 110 1.74 0.66 14.07
N PRO A 111 0.70 0.57 13.22
CA PRO A 111 0.50 1.57 12.18
C PRO A 111 0.13 2.93 12.78
N ALA A 112 0.58 3.99 12.12
CA ALA A 112 0.20 5.38 12.42
C ALA A 112 -0.15 6.15 11.14
N THR A 113 -0.97 7.19 11.30
CA THR A 113 -1.18 8.25 10.33
C THR A 113 -0.49 9.53 10.82
N ALA A 114 -0.46 10.57 9.99
CA ALA A 114 0.05 11.88 10.38
C ALA A 114 -0.66 12.42 11.64
N ASP A 115 -1.96 12.11 11.81
CA ASP A 115 -2.78 12.66 12.89
C ASP A 115 -2.56 11.98 14.24
N ASN A 116 -2.11 10.72 14.26
CA ASN A 116 -2.04 9.93 15.51
C ASN A 116 -0.63 9.43 15.84
N VAL A 117 0.40 9.78 15.07
CA VAL A 117 1.76 9.31 15.29
C VAL A 117 2.28 9.65 16.69
N ALA A 118 1.91 10.81 17.23
CA ALA A 118 2.28 11.22 18.59
C ALA A 118 1.71 10.25 19.64
N ASP A 119 0.45 9.84 19.50
CA ASP A 119 -0.19 8.88 20.41
C ASP A 119 0.47 7.50 20.30
N VAL A 120 0.79 7.07 19.07
CA VAL A 120 1.47 5.79 18.82
C VAL A 120 2.87 5.77 19.46
N VAL A 121 3.61 6.87 19.34
CA VAL A 121 4.92 7.04 20.02
C VAL A 121 4.74 7.08 21.55
N ALA A 122 3.72 7.76 22.07
CA ALA A 122 3.43 7.83 23.50
C ALA A 122 3.07 6.45 24.09
N LYS A 123 2.48 5.55 23.29
CA LYS A 123 2.29 4.13 23.64
C LYS A 123 3.60 3.32 23.63
N GLY A 124 4.74 3.94 23.35
CA GLY A 124 6.06 3.31 23.36
C GLY A 124 6.37 2.48 22.11
N CYS A 125 5.58 2.60 21.04
CA CYS A 125 5.89 1.99 19.75
C CYS A 125 7.17 2.59 19.15
N ARG A 126 8.08 1.72 18.72
CA ARG A 126 9.33 2.15 18.06
C ARG A 126 9.38 1.77 16.59
N TYR A 127 8.62 0.76 16.18
CA TYR A 127 8.46 0.39 14.78
C TYR A 127 7.12 0.91 14.26
N ILE A 128 7.13 2.02 13.54
CA ILE A 128 5.92 2.70 13.09
C ILE A 128 5.80 2.56 11.57
N TYR A 129 4.67 2.05 11.13
CA TYR A 129 4.34 1.89 9.72
C TYR A 129 3.28 2.92 9.31
N THR A 130 3.39 3.49 8.11
CA THR A 130 2.32 4.28 7.51
C THR A 130 2.17 3.97 6.03
N HIS A 131 0.95 4.13 5.51
CA HIS A 131 0.69 3.98 4.09
C HIS A 131 1.14 5.24 3.35
N VAL A 132 2.12 5.12 2.45
CA VAL A 132 2.62 6.23 1.63
C VAL A 132 1.48 7.00 0.93
N PRO A 133 0.47 6.35 0.30
CA PRO A 133 -0.64 7.10 -0.30
C PRO A 133 -1.46 7.93 0.69
N ARG A 134 -1.67 7.43 1.92
CA ARG A 134 -2.38 8.18 2.96
C ARG A 134 -1.55 9.35 3.49
N LEU A 135 -0.24 9.16 3.64
CA LEU A 135 0.66 10.22 4.06
C LEU A 135 0.69 11.35 3.02
N ILE A 136 0.79 11.01 1.73
CA ILE A 136 0.73 11.99 0.63
C ILE A 136 -0.63 12.70 0.63
N ALA A 137 -1.73 11.97 0.76
CA ALA A 137 -3.06 12.55 0.79
C ALA A 137 -3.28 13.50 1.97
N ALA A 138 -2.69 13.21 3.14
CA ALA A 138 -2.76 14.09 4.31
C ALA A 138 -1.94 15.38 4.14
N GLY A 139 -0.83 15.32 3.40
CA GLY A 139 0.01 16.49 3.10
C GLY A 139 -0.44 17.30 1.89
N ALA A 140 -1.35 16.76 1.06
CA ALA A 140 -1.94 17.52 -0.03
C ALA A 140 -2.79 18.65 0.57
N PRO A 141 -2.65 19.91 0.11
CA PRO A 141 -3.52 20.97 0.57
C PRO A 141 -4.96 20.54 0.36
N SER A 142 -5.82 20.81 1.35
CA SER A 142 -7.26 20.67 1.20
C SER A 142 -7.77 21.74 0.21
N SER A 143 -7.38 21.65 -1.06
CA SER A 143 -8.01 22.36 -2.17
C SER A 143 -9.35 21.69 -2.49
N SER A 144 -10.17 21.53 -1.45
CA SER A 144 -11.58 21.21 -1.49
C SER A 144 -12.43 22.49 -1.54
N SER A 145 -11.87 23.59 -2.06
CA SER A 145 -12.67 24.58 -2.76
C SER A 145 -12.70 24.25 -4.25
N ARG A 146 -13.73 23.49 -4.65
CA ARG A 146 -14.45 23.71 -5.92
C ARG A 146 -13.81 23.18 -7.23
N ALA A 147 -13.25 21.98 -7.21
CA ALA A 147 -13.31 21.11 -8.40
C ALA A 147 -14.24 19.94 -8.06
N ARG A 148 -15.55 20.13 -8.26
CA ARG A 148 -16.38 18.96 -8.61
C ARG A 148 -15.71 18.43 -9.88
N LEU A 149 -14.95 17.35 -9.76
CA LEU A 149 -14.90 16.40 -10.86
C LEU A 149 -16.35 15.96 -10.99
N THR A 150 -17.12 16.66 -11.82
CA THR A 150 -18.17 15.99 -12.58
C THR A 150 -17.47 14.76 -13.10
N ALA A 151 -17.84 13.60 -12.56
CA ALA A 151 -17.48 12.35 -13.17
C ALA A 151 -17.87 12.54 -14.64
N ILE A 152 -16.89 12.70 -15.51
CA ILE A 152 -17.10 12.45 -16.92
C ILE A 152 -17.41 10.97 -16.90
N ASN A 153 -18.70 10.66 -16.84
CA ASN A 153 -19.18 9.31 -16.95
C ASN A 153 -18.92 8.96 -18.42
N TRP A 154 -17.70 8.51 -18.71
CA TRP A 154 -17.27 8.12 -20.05
C TRP A 154 -18.25 7.10 -20.66
N TRP A 155 -18.93 6.32 -19.81
CA TRP A 155 -19.99 5.40 -20.20
C TRP A 155 -21.24 6.09 -20.76
N ALA A 156 -21.62 7.25 -20.22
CA ALA A 156 -22.76 8.02 -20.73
C ALA A 156 -22.44 8.70 -22.08
N ALA A 157 -21.19 9.08 -22.32
CA ALA A 157 -20.76 9.69 -23.58
C ALA A 157 -20.64 8.69 -24.75
N TYR A 158 -20.54 7.38 -24.45
CA TYR A 158 -20.46 6.29 -25.42
C TYR A 158 -21.68 5.37 -25.41
N ALA A 159 -22.78 5.77 -24.77
CA ALA A 159 -24.03 5.05 -24.90
C ALA A 159 -24.50 5.18 -26.38
N PRO A 160 -24.61 4.09 -27.15
CA PRO A 160 -25.19 4.17 -28.48
C PRO A 160 -26.62 4.72 -28.35
N ALA A 161 -26.98 5.69 -29.19
CA ALA A 161 -28.35 6.15 -29.29
C ALA A 161 -29.26 4.93 -29.48
N ALA A 162 -30.35 4.86 -28.70
CA ALA A 162 -31.32 3.79 -28.83
C ALA A 162 -31.73 3.67 -30.30
N PRO A 163 -31.69 2.46 -30.91
CA PRO A 163 -32.06 2.32 -32.30
C PRO A 163 -33.49 2.79 -32.50
N CYS A 164 -33.69 3.58 -33.56
CA CYS A 164 -35.00 4.02 -33.99
C CYS A 164 -35.89 2.78 -34.21
N PRO A 165 -37.11 2.73 -33.66
CA PRO A 165 -37.98 1.58 -33.87
C PRO A 165 -38.23 1.38 -35.37
N ALA A 166 -38.18 0.13 -35.81
CA ALA A 166 -38.39 -0.25 -37.21
C ALA A 166 -39.73 0.33 -37.73
N PRO A 167 -39.79 0.76 -39.01
CA PRO A 167 -41.00 1.32 -39.58
C PRO A 167 -42.10 0.26 -39.60
N GLY A 168 -43.08 0.39 -38.69
CA GLY A 168 -44.16 -0.60 -38.56
C GLY A 168 -45.21 -0.30 -37.51
N SER A 169 -44.95 0.55 -36.51
CA SER A 169 -45.99 0.96 -35.55
C SER A 169 -46.33 2.44 -35.72
N ARG A 170 -47.50 2.73 -36.28
CA ARG A 170 -48.11 4.08 -36.25
C ARG A 170 -48.30 4.51 -34.80
N ARG A 171 -47.42 5.37 -34.30
CA ARG A 171 -47.74 6.37 -33.28
C ARG A 171 -47.07 7.66 -33.73
N GLU A 172 -47.88 8.70 -33.93
CA GLU A 172 -47.43 10.03 -34.32
C GLU A 172 -46.39 10.55 -33.32
N CYS A 173 -45.18 10.84 -33.82
CA CYS A 173 -44.13 11.47 -33.03
C CYS A 173 -44.40 12.99 -33.01
N SER A 174 -44.85 13.51 -31.87
CA SER A 174 -45.26 14.91 -31.67
C SER A 174 -44.11 15.84 -31.24
N GLN A 175 -42.85 15.50 -31.56
CA GLN A 175 -41.70 16.36 -31.28
C GLN A 175 -41.05 16.90 -32.57
N PRO A 176 -40.71 18.19 -32.64
CA PRO A 176 -40.05 18.77 -33.81
C PRO A 176 -38.63 18.21 -33.94
N CYS A 177 -38.30 17.65 -35.12
CA CYS A 177 -36.93 17.31 -35.49
C CYS A 177 -36.08 18.59 -35.45
N ALA A 178 -35.14 18.66 -34.51
CA ALA A 178 -34.15 19.73 -34.50
C ALA A 178 -33.28 19.64 -35.75
N ALA A 179 -33.37 20.67 -36.58
CA ALA A 179 -32.58 20.84 -37.78
C ALA A 179 -31.08 20.89 -37.47
N THR A 180 -30.31 20.35 -38.40
CA THR A 180 -28.85 20.35 -38.51
C THR A 180 -28.20 21.69 -38.12
N ALA A 181 -27.42 21.69 -37.03
CA ALA A 181 -26.33 22.64 -36.85
C ALA A 181 -25.05 22.00 -37.40
N THR A 182 -24.45 22.61 -38.41
CA THR A 182 -23.17 22.26 -39.01
C THR A 182 -22.05 22.34 -37.97
N ALA A 183 -21.64 21.19 -37.43
CA ALA A 183 -20.41 21.08 -36.66
C ALA A 183 -19.20 21.29 -37.59
N GLY A 184 -18.34 22.24 -37.24
CA GLY A 184 -17.06 22.48 -37.91
C GLY A 184 -16.20 21.21 -37.96
N ALA A 185 -15.42 21.08 -39.03
CA ALA A 185 -14.53 19.96 -39.27
C ALA A 185 -13.57 19.73 -38.07
N PRO A 186 -13.26 18.47 -37.71
CA PRO A 186 -12.29 18.17 -36.67
C PRO A 186 -10.88 18.59 -37.11
N PRO A 187 -9.99 19.02 -36.20
CA PRO A 187 -8.60 19.30 -36.53
C PRO A 187 -7.92 18.01 -37.01
N ARG A 188 -7.11 18.13 -38.08
CA ARG A 188 -6.38 17.02 -38.68
C ARG A 188 -5.51 16.31 -37.65
N ALA A 189 -5.57 14.98 -37.65
CA ALA A 189 -4.67 14.12 -36.90
C ALA A 189 -3.20 14.41 -37.26
N HIS A 190 -2.34 14.40 -36.24
CA HIS A 190 -0.90 14.59 -36.35
C HIS A 190 -0.27 13.46 -37.17
N ASP A 191 0.43 13.78 -38.27
CA ASP A 191 1.20 12.83 -39.07
C ASP A 191 2.55 12.56 -38.38
N PRO A 192 2.87 11.32 -37.98
CA PRO A 192 4.11 11.00 -37.27
C PRO A 192 5.36 10.96 -38.17
N ARG A 193 5.29 11.32 -39.47
CA ARG A 193 6.42 11.25 -40.40
C ARG A 193 7.12 12.58 -40.73
N ARG A 194 6.79 13.67 -40.04
CA ARG A 194 7.52 14.96 -40.19
C ARG A 194 8.43 15.23 -39.00
N HIS A 195 9.66 14.72 -39.03
CA HIS A 195 10.74 15.21 -38.18
C HIS A 195 11.57 16.26 -38.95
N PRO A 196 11.70 17.51 -38.46
CA PRO A 196 12.85 18.34 -38.81
C PRO A 196 14.07 17.85 -38.02
N LYS A 197 15.15 17.53 -38.73
CA LYS A 197 16.47 17.29 -38.13
C LYS A 197 17.00 18.64 -37.62
N THR A 198 17.16 18.78 -36.31
CA THR A 198 17.90 19.90 -35.72
C THR A 198 18.96 19.36 -34.77
N LEU A 199 20.19 19.81 -34.99
CA LEU A 199 21.42 19.32 -34.38
C LEU A 199 21.49 19.55 -32.86
N LEU A 200 22.08 18.58 -32.17
CA LEU A 200 22.62 18.68 -30.81
C LEU A 200 23.85 19.61 -30.80
N GLN A 201 23.88 20.56 -29.87
CA GLN A 201 25.09 21.24 -29.40
C GLN A 201 25.18 21.06 -27.87
N PRO A 202 26.35 20.72 -27.30
CA PRO A 202 26.47 20.33 -25.90
C PRO A 202 26.73 21.51 -24.95
N GLY A 203 25.99 21.51 -23.84
CA GLY A 203 26.44 21.77 -22.46
C GLY A 203 27.17 23.07 -22.09
N ARG A 204 26.57 23.85 -21.18
CA ARG A 204 27.23 24.49 -20.03
C ARG A 204 26.22 24.65 -18.89
N TRP A 205 26.54 24.07 -17.74
CA TRP A 205 25.88 24.35 -16.46
C TRP A 205 26.79 25.32 -15.69
N HIS A 206 26.20 26.41 -15.20
CA HIS A 206 26.78 27.30 -14.19
C HIS A 206 26.12 27.01 -12.85
#